data_AF-A0A0M2ZZ84-F1
#
_entry.id   AF-A0A0M2ZZ84-F1
#
_cell.length_a   1.000
_cell.length_b   1.000
_cell.length_c   1.000
_cell.angle_alpha   90.00
_cell.angle_beta   90.00
_cell.angle_gamma   90.00
#
_symmetry.space_group_name_H-M   'P 1'
#
loop_
_entity.id
_entity.type
_entity.pdbx_description
1 polymer ?
#
loop_
_entity_poly.entity_id
_entity_poly.type
_entity_poly.pdbx_seq_one_letter_code
_entity_poly.pdbx_strand_id
1 'polypeptide(L)'
;MSIMIPVQEEYGAELYLWASPFTHFTEIILWWIEKDNINIYQNTIQEILTFGKIEKLHSEHEIDTFYECINTNKISINLDDNTSSYLIHNHEIYFHKGFTGRKWTI
;
A
#
# COMPACT_ATOMS: atom_id res chain seq x y z
N MET A 1 0.98 5.17 18.45
CA MET A 1 1.92 5.78 17.49
C MET A 1 1.51 5.25 16.12
N SER A 2 1.29 6.11 15.14
CA SER A 2 0.83 5.71 13.80
C SER A 2 1.96 5.09 13.00
N ILE A 3 1.65 4.09 12.18
CA ILE A 3 2.60 3.48 11.25
C ILE A 3 2.51 4.24 9.91
N MET A 4 3.64 4.78 9.47
CA MET A 4 3.77 5.37 8.13
C MET A 4 3.97 4.27 7.10
N ILE A 5 3.10 4.22 6.09
CA ILE A 5 3.09 3.18 5.07
C ILE A 5 3.33 3.84 3.71
N PRO A 6 4.41 3.48 3.01
CA PRO A 6 4.62 3.83 1.62
C PRO A 6 3.56 3.16 0.75
N VAL A 7 2.83 3.96 -0.02
CA VAL A 7 1.83 3.47 -0.97
C VAL A 7 2.17 3.98 -2.37
N GLN A 8 2.27 3.06 -3.33
CA GLN A 8 2.43 3.40 -4.73
C GLN A 8 1.15 3.05 -5.49
N GLU A 9 0.75 3.90 -6.42
CA GLU A 9 -0.39 3.71 -7.31
C GLU A 9 0.10 3.51 -8.76
N GLU A 10 -0.58 2.65 -9.52
CA GLU A 10 -0.35 2.42 -10.96
C GLU A 10 1.15 2.15 -11.28
N TYR A 11 1.72 1.13 -10.62
CA TYR A 11 3.14 0.74 -10.75
C TYR A 11 4.14 1.87 -10.45
N GLY A 12 3.77 2.80 -9.56
CA GLY A 12 4.65 3.90 -9.14
C GLY A 12 4.53 5.14 -10.01
N ALA A 13 3.48 5.26 -10.83
CA ALA A 13 3.12 6.52 -11.47
C ALA A 13 2.85 7.61 -10.41
N GLU A 14 2.26 7.22 -9.28
CA GLU A 14 2.03 8.11 -8.15
C GLU A 14 2.51 7.47 -6.84
N LEU A 15 3.10 8.28 -5.96
CA LEU A 15 3.65 7.86 -4.68
C LEU A 15 3.01 8.64 -3.54
N TYR A 16 2.74 7.92 -2.45
CA TYR A 16 2.04 8.42 -1.29
C TYR A 16 2.69 7.94 0.00
N LEU A 17 2.61 8.78 1.04
CA LEU A 17 2.80 8.34 2.41
C LEU A 17 1.44 8.30 3.11
N TRP A 18 1.10 7.13 3.62
CA TRP A 18 -0.10 6.92 4.41
C TRP A 18 0.25 6.83 5.89
N ALA A 19 -0.11 7.86 6.64
CA ALA A 19 -0.10 7.83 8.10
C ALA A 19 -1.31 7.02 8.59
N SER A 20 -1.11 5.70 8.65
CA SER A 20 -2.19 4.77 9.00
C SER A 20 -2.64 4.94 10.45
N PRO A 21 -3.93 4.71 10.76
CA PRO A 21 -4.42 4.75 12.14
C PRO A 21 -3.98 3.53 12.96
N PHE A 22 -3.42 2.51 12.30
CA PHE A 22 -3.03 1.25 12.90
C PHE A 22 -1.77 1.40 13.75
N THR A 23 -1.68 0.53 14.77
CA THR A 23 -0.56 0.53 15.72
C THR A 23 0.31 -0.72 15.59
N HIS A 24 -0.20 -1.75 14.91
CA HIS A 24 0.52 -2.99 14.64
C HIS A 24 0.41 -3.41 13.17
N PHE A 25 1.49 -3.98 12.63
CA PHE A 25 1.51 -4.49 11.24
C PHE A 25 0.47 -5.57 10.98
N THR A 26 0.16 -6.40 11.98
CA THR A 26 -0.88 -7.43 11.87
C THR A 26 -2.26 -6.83 11.63
N GLU A 27 -2.56 -5.65 12.20
CA GLU A 27 -3.84 -4.95 11.95
C GLU A 27 -3.93 -4.48 10.50
N ILE A 28 -2.82 -3.97 9.95
CA ILE A 28 -2.74 -3.51 8.56
C ILE A 28 -2.94 -4.70 7.60
N ILE A 29 -2.30 -5.84 7.87
CA ILE A 29 -2.43 -7.05 7.07
C ILE A 29 -3.87 -7.57 7.10
N LEU A 30 -4.50 -7.62 8.29
CA LEU A 30 -5.89 -8.04 8.42
C LEU A 30 -6.83 -7.08 7.69
N TRP A 31 -6.67 -5.77 7.88
CA TRP A 31 -7.41 -4.74 7.16
C TRP A 31 -7.27 -4.90 5.63
N TRP A 32 -6.06 -5.20 5.16
CA TRP A 32 -5.80 -5.42 3.74
C TRP A 32 -6.52 -6.66 3.19
N ILE A 33 -6.51 -7.76 3.94
CA ILE A 33 -7.16 -9.03 3.55
C ILE A 33 -8.69 -8.91 3.56
N GLU A 34 -9.25 -8.17 4.52
CA GLU A 34 -10.69 -7.94 4.64
C GLU A 34 -11.21 -6.92 3.63
N LYS A 35 -10.32 -6.18 2.98
CA LYS A 35 -10.69 -5.15 2.03
C LYS A 35 -11.43 -5.75 0.84
N ASP A 36 -12.55 -5.12 0.51
CA ASP A 36 -13.28 -5.41 -0.72
C ASP A 36 -12.58 -4.79 -1.93
N ASN A 37 -13.13 -5.07 -3.12
CA ASN A 37 -12.60 -4.67 -4.42
C ASN A 37 -11.82 -3.33 -4.42
N ILE A 38 -10.56 -3.37 -4.84
CA ILE A 38 -9.71 -2.22 -5.16
C ILE A 38 -9.81 -1.95 -6.66
N ASN A 39 -10.28 -0.78 -7.05
CA ASN A 39 -10.24 -0.34 -8.44
C ASN A 39 -9.88 1.13 -8.48
N ILE A 40 -8.61 1.45 -8.76
CA ILE A 40 -8.10 2.83 -8.81
C ILE A 40 -8.75 3.67 -9.91
N TYR A 41 -9.29 3.02 -10.96
CA TYR A 41 -10.02 3.73 -12.03
C TYR A 41 -11.44 4.15 -11.62
N GLN A 42 -11.94 3.64 -10.49
CA GLN A 42 -13.29 3.92 -10.00
C GLN A 42 -13.30 4.55 -8.60
N ASN A 43 -12.19 4.47 -7.86
CA ASN A 43 -12.09 4.95 -6.49
C ASN A 43 -10.78 5.72 -6.34
N THR A 44 -10.83 6.84 -5.64
CA THR A 44 -9.67 7.63 -5.27
C THR A 44 -8.83 6.91 -4.22
N ILE A 45 -7.54 7.27 -4.13
CA ILE A 45 -6.63 6.79 -3.07
C ILE A 45 -7.21 6.99 -1.66
N GLN A 46 -7.95 8.09 -1.45
CA GLN A 46 -8.58 8.41 -0.18
C GLN A 46 -9.74 7.46 0.15
N GLU A 47 -10.55 7.10 -0.85
CA GLU A 47 -11.61 6.10 -0.69
C GLU A 47 -11.03 4.69 -0.47
N ILE A 48 -9.94 4.36 -1.16
CA ILE A 48 -9.27 3.08 -0.98
C ILE A 48 -8.69 3.02 0.44
N LEU A 49 -7.80 3.93 0.85
CA LEU A 49 -7.15 3.82 2.15
C LEU A 49 -8.07 4.19 3.32
N THR A 50 -9.19 4.89 3.05
CA THR A 50 -10.35 5.23 3.91
C THR A 50 -10.03 6.03 5.19
N PHE A 51 -9.05 5.58 5.97
CA PHE A 51 -8.67 6.12 7.27
C PHE A 51 -7.26 6.74 7.22
N GLY A 52 -6.92 7.58 8.19
CA GLY A 52 -5.57 8.16 8.31
C GLY A 52 -5.31 9.35 7.39
N LYS A 53 -4.11 9.94 7.51
CA LYS A 53 -3.68 11.06 6.65
C LYS A 53 -2.90 10.48 5.47
N ILE A 54 -3.28 10.89 4.26
CA ILE A 54 -2.59 10.51 3.03
C ILE A 54 -1.93 11.76 2.48
N GLU A 55 -0.67 11.61 2.07
CA GLU A 55 0.13 12.69 1.52
C GLU A 55 0.74 12.24 0.21
N LYS A 56 0.38 12.91 -0.89
CA LYS A 56 0.95 12.66 -2.21
C LYS A 56 2.33 13.30 -2.29
N LEU A 57 3.28 12.57 -2.84
CA LEU A 57 4.67 13.00 -2.95
C LEU A 57 4.94 13.53 -4.35
N HIS A 58 5.71 14.61 -4.44
CA HIS A 58 5.91 15.33 -5.71
C HIS A 58 7.37 15.67 -5.98
N SER A 59 8.21 15.74 -4.95
CA SER A 59 9.62 16.12 -5.05
C SER A 59 10.56 14.93 -4.88
N GLU A 60 11.75 15.03 -5.45
CA GLU A 60 12.79 13.99 -5.33
C GLU A 60 13.11 13.67 -3.87
N HIS A 61 13.17 14.69 -2.99
CA HIS A 61 13.44 14.48 -1.56
C HIS A 61 12.34 13.70 -0.84
N GLU A 62 11.08 13.91 -1.21
CA GLU A 62 9.97 13.14 -0.68
C GLU A 62 10.01 11.68 -1.17
N ILE A 63 10.45 11.47 -2.41
CA ILE A 63 10.65 10.13 -2.99
C ILE A 63 11.78 9.39 -2.25
N ASP A 64 12.88 10.06 -1.89
CA ASP A 64 13.92 9.45 -1.05
C ASP A 64 13.33 9.01 0.31
N THR A 65 12.54 9.89 0.94
CA THR A 65 11.85 9.59 2.21
C THR A 65 10.91 8.38 2.07
N PHE A 66 10.24 8.24 0.93
CA PHE A 66 9.39 7.08 0.63
C PHE A 66 10.19 5.77 0.66
N TYR A 67 11.33 5.71 -0.03
CA TYR A 67 12.16 4.50 -0.07
C TYR A 67 12.84 4.20 1.27
N GLU A 68 13.25 5.23 2.02
CA GLU A 68 13.74 5.07 3.39
C GLU A 68 12.67 4.45 4.30
N CYS A 69 11.41 4.88 4.15
CA CYS A 69 10.28 4.36 4.90
C CYS A 69 10.01 2.87 4.58
N ILE A 70 10.11 2.47 3.30
CA ILE A 70 10.03 1.05 2.90
C ILE A 70 11.09 0.23 3.63
N ASN A 71 12.34 0.68 3.60
CA ASN A 71 13.46 -0.04 4.19
C ASN A 71 13.35 -0.16 5.72
N THR A 72 12.85 0.90 6.37
CA THR A 72 12.73 0.98 7.83
C THR A 72 11.58 0.14 8.35
N ASN A 73 10.38 0.33 7.78
CA ASN A 73 9.16 -0.30 8.27
C ASN A 73 8.95 -1.70 7.67
N LYS A 74 9.69 -2.04 6.61
CA LYS A 74 9.58 -3.30 5.86
C LYS A 74 8.14 -3.61 5.46
N ILE A 75 7.36 -2.56 5.20
CA ILE A 75 5.97 -2.65 4.73
C ILE A 75 5.76 -1.65 3.60
N SER A 76 5.00 -2.04 2.59
CA SER A 76 4.54 -1.14 1.53
C SER A 76 3.26 -1.68 0.88
N ILE A 77 2.52 -0.81 0.22
CA ILE A 77 1.33 -1.18 -0.55
C ILE A 77 1.51 -0.73 -1.99
N ASN A 78 1.20 -1.62 -2.93
CA ASN A 78 1.01 -1.27 -4.33
C ASN A 78 -0.47 -1.38 -4.66
N LEU A 79 -1.05 -0.26 -5.11
CA LEU A 79 -2.43 -0.15 -5.57
C LEU A 79 -2.43 -0.04 -7.09
N ASP A 80 -3.16 -0.94 -7.71
CA ASP A 80 -3.43 -0.93 -9.12
C ASP A 80 -4.92 -1.29 -9.25
N ASP A 81 -5.28 -2.37 -9.93
CA ASP A 81 -6.64 -2.86 -9.90
C ASP A 81 -6.78 -4.12 -9.01
N ASN A 82 -7.97 -4.69 -9.03
CA ASN A 82 -8.31 -5.89 -8.27
C ASN A 82 -7.40 -7.07 -8.54
N THR A 83 -6.76 -7.11 -9.71
CA THR A 83 -6.01 -8.24 -10.22
C THR A 83 -4.52 -8.15 -9.95
N SER A 84 -4.02 -7.02 -9.47
CA SER A 84 -2.58 -6.74 -9.35
C SER A 84 -2.19 -5.95 -8.10
N SER A 85 -3.14 -5.48 -7.31
CA SER A 85 -2.86 -4.81 -6.03
C SER A 85 -2.30 -5.78 -4.98
N TYR A 86 -1.30 -5.36 -4.20
CA TYR A 86 -0.70 -6.17 -3.13
C TYR A 86 -0.09 -5.33 -2.00
N LEU A 87 -0.01 -5.95 -0.82
CA LEU A 87 0.77 -5.46 0.31
C LEU A 87 2.03 -6.31 0.44
N ILE A 88 3.19 -5.68 0.68
CA ILE A 88 4.43 -6.38 1.02
C ILE A 88 4.74 -6.12 2.47
N HIS A 89 5.05 -7.15 3.25
CA HIS A 89 5.56 -7.01 4.61
C HIS A 89 6.66 -8.06 4.88
N ASN A 90 7.84 -7.63 5.32
CA ASN A 90 8.98 -8.52 5.60
C ASN A 90 9.30 -9.55 4.49
N HIS A 91 9.22 -9.12 3.22
CA HIS A 91 9.40 -9.95 2.01
C HIS A 91 8.26 -10.94 1.71
N GLU A 92 7.20 -10.97 2.52
CA GLU A 92 5.97 -11.67 2.19
C GLU A 92 5.05 -10.77 1.38
N ILE A 93 4.38 -11.36 0.37
CA ILE A 93 3.46 -10.64 -0.51
C ILE A 93 2.03 -11.13 -0.24
N TYR A 94 1.16 -10.18 0.09
CA TYR A 94 -0.26 -10.37 0.35
C TYR A 94 -1.03 -9.78 -0.83
N PHE A 95 -1.34 -10.61 -1.83
CA PHE A 95 -2.14 -10.19 -2.97
C PHE A 95 -3.58 -9.87 -2.55
N HIS A 96 -4.16 -8.84 -3.14
CA HIS A 96 -5.55 -8.49 -2.92
C HIS A 96 -6.49 -9.61 -3.41
N LYS A 97 -7.67 -9.74 -2.79
CA LYS A 97 -8.60 -10.88 -3.03
C LYS A 97 -9.04 -11.05 -4.50
N GLY A 98 -8.96 -9.99 -5.31
CA GLY A 98 -9.25 -10.06 -6.75
C GLY A 98 -8.15 -10.70 -7.61
N PHE A 99 -6.99 -11.03 -7.02
CA PHE A 99 -5.87 -11.69 -7.69
C PHE A 99 -6.19 -13.17 -7.98
N THR A 100 -6.64 -13.46 -9.20
CA THR A 100 -6.81 -14.83 -9.71
C THR A 100 -5.45 -15.37 -10.17
N GLY A 101 -4.64 -15.80 -9.21
CA GLY A 101 -3.19 -15.88 -9.38
C GLY A 101 -2.61 -16.82 -10.44
N ARG A 102 -1.44 -16.41 -10.96
CA ARG A 102 -0.29 -17.30 -11.09
C ARG A 102 0.64 -17.04 -9.90
N LYS A 103 0.93 -18.08 -9.12
CA LYS A 103 1.96 -18.04 -8.08
C LYS A 103 3.32 -17.76 -8.72
N TRP A 104 4.01 -16.74 -8.23
CA TRP A 104 5.45 -16.60 -8.45
C TRP A 104 6.14 -16.85 -7.12
N THR A 105 7.05 -17.82 -7.13
CA THR A 105 8.07 -17.96 -6.09
C THR A 105 9.19 -17.03 -6.51
N ILE A 106 9.61 -16.13 -5.63
CA ILE A 106 10.80 -15.28 -5.82
C ILE A 106 12.04 -16.16 -5.83
#